data_AF-A0A7V3CT57-F1
#
_entry.id   AF-A0A7V3CT57-F1
#
_cell.length_a   1.000
_cell.length_b   1.000
_cell.length_c   1.000
_cell.angle_alpha   90.00
_cell.angle_beta   90.00
_cell.angle_gamma   90.00
#
_symmetry.space_group_name_H-M   'P 1'
#
loop_
_entity.id
_entity.type
_entity.pdbx_description
1 polymer ?
#
loop_
_entity_poly.entity_id
_entity_poly.type
_entity_poly.pdbx_seq_one_letter_code
_entity_poly.pdbx_strand_id
1 'polypeptide(L)'
;QSQHLKQLLEQGYIEDFRHMELEKMLIEFLNQQGVSERIKNFPYPRQYATLNLYFIRIFTILVPLGMLKEFDKLGDHLIWLSIPFSALSTWIFTTMEKIGESTESPFEGSANDVPITAISRTIEIDLLEMFNQSNIPAPLKSENNILI
;
A
#
# COMPACT_ATOMS: atom_id res chain seq x y z
N GLN A 1 23.55 -4.20 15.55
CA GLN A 1 23.27 -2.84 16.07
C GLN A 1 23.38 -2.78 17.61
N SER A 2 22.77 -3.69 18.39
CA SER A 2 22.96 -3.75 19.86
C SER A 2 24.43 -3.87 20.32
N GLN A 3 25.28 -4.60 19.59
CA GLN A 3 26.73 -4.70 19.89
C GLN A 3 27.45 -3.33 19.88
N HIS A 4 27.03 -2.39 19.04
CA HIS A 4 27.67 -1.07 18.95
C HIS A 4 27.34 -0.20 20.16
N LEU A 5 26.08 -0.24 20.64
CA LEU A 5 25.68 0.42 21.89
C LEU A 5 26.43 -0.14 23.10
N LYS A 6 26.66 -1.46 23.12
CA LYS A 6 27.45 -2.10 24.17
C LYS A 6 28.91 -1.64 24.15
N GLN A 7 29.53 -1.55 22.97
CA GLN A 7 30.89 -1.03 22.82
C GLN A 7 31.01 0.42 23.29
N LEU A 8 30.03 1.29 22.98
CA LEU A 8 30.01 2.68 23.45
C LEU A 8 29.91 2.79 24.98
N LEU A 9 29.16 1.89 25.62
CA LEU A 9 29.08 1.79 27.08
C LEU A 9 30.42 1.32 27.67
N GLU A 10 31.01 0.26 27.12
CA GLU A 10 32.31 -0.27 27.56
C GLU A 10 33.45 0.74 27.39
N GLN A 11 33.38 1.60 26.38
CA GLN A 11 34.32 2.70 26.13
C GLN A 11 34.05 3.94 26.99
N GLY A 12 32.95 3.96 27.76
CA GLY A 12 32.57 5.08 28.63
C GLY A 12 32.03 6.31 27.88
N TYR A 13 31.65 6.17 26.60
CA TYR A 13 31.07 7.27 25.82
C TYR A 13 29.60 7.54 26.17
N ILE A 14 28.90 6.57 26.76
CA ILE A 14 27.51 6.69 27.22
C ILE A 14 27.37 6.06 28.61
N GLU A 15 26.55 6.64 29.49
CA GLU A 15 26.18 6.03 30.78
C GLU A 15 25.05 5.01 30.66
N ASP A 16 24.86 4.18 31.71
CA ASP A 16 23.84 3.12 31.75
C ASP A 16 22.43 3.62 31.43
N PHE A 17 22.06 4.82 31.91
CA PHE A 17 20.74 5.40 31.65
C PHE A 17 20.53 5.67 30.15
N ARG A 18 21.51 6.28 29.47
CA ARG A 18 21.43 6.54 28.02
C ARG A 18 21.49 5.25 27.22
N HIS A 19 22.29 4.27 27.66
CA HIS A 19 22.34 2.96 27.03
C HIS A 19 20.97 2.29 27.02
N MET A 20 20.29 2.27 28.18
CA MET A 20 18.94 1.72 28.31
C MET A 20 17.92 2.43 27.40
N GLU A 21 17.95 3.76 27.31
CA GLU A 21 17.03 4.52 26.46
C GLU A 21 17.29 4.28 24.96
N LEU A 22 18.55 4.21 24.54
CA LEU A 22 18.93 3.89 23.16
C LEU A 22 18.55 2.44 22.79
N GLU A 23 18.71 1.50 23.72
CA GLU A 23 18.30 0.11 23.52
C GLU A 23 16.78 -0.01 23.35
N LYS A 24 15.99 0.71 24.14
CA LYS A 24 14.52 0.77 23.97
C LYS A 24 14.13 1.29 22.59
N MET A 25 14.77 2.36 22.12
CA MET A 25 14.52 2.90 20.78
C MET A 25 14.84 1.88 19.68
N LEU A 26 15.93 1.13 19.84
CA LEU A 26 16.33 0.09 18.91
C LEU A 26 15.33 -1.08 18.87
N ILE A 27 14.85 -1.51 20.04
CA ILE A 27 13.78 -2.52 20.13
C ILE A 27 12.52 -2.03 19.42
N GLU A 28 12.17 -0.76 19.57
CA GLU A 28 11.00 -0.20 18.89
C GLU A 28 11.16 -0.21 17.36
N PHE A 29 12.34 0.14 16.83
CA PHE A 29 12.60 -0.01 15.39
C PHE A 29 12.43 -1.45 14.90
N LEU A 30 12.93 -2.43 15.65
CA LEU A 30 12.76 -3.84 15.30
C LEU A 30 11.29 -4.29 15.34
N ASN A 31 10.52 -3.79 16.30
CA ASN A 31 9.08 -4.05 16.38
C ASN A 31 8.36 -3.50 15.13
N GLN A 32 8.63 -2.25 14.76
CA GLN A 32 8.02 -1.61 13.58
C GLN A 32 8.44 -2.29 12.27
N GLN A 33 9.70 -2.72 12.16
CA GLN A 33 10.16 -3.54 11.05
C GLN A 33 9.39 -4.86 10.98
N GLY A 34 9.25 -5.57 12.11
CA GLY A 34 8.50 -6.82 12.16
C GLY A 34 7.04 -6.66 11.78
N VAL A 35 6.40 -5.55 12.16
CA VAL A 35 5.04 -5.21 11.71
C VAL A 35 4.99 -5.01 10.20
N SER A 36 5.93 -4.26 9.64
CA SER A 36 6.01 -3.99 8.20
C SER A 36 6.27 -5.25 7.38
N GLU A 37 7.20 -6.10 7.84
CA GLU A 37 7.48 -7.42 7.26
C GLU A 37 6.25 -8.32 7.30
N ARG A 38 5.46 -8.27 8.39
CA ARG A 38 4.25 -9.07 8.51
C ARG A 38 3.15 -8.60 7.54
N ILE A 39 3.01 -7.29 7.35
CA ILE A 39 2.10 -6.71 6.33
C ILE A 39 2.53 -7.13 4.92
N LYS A 40 3.84 -7.08 4.63
CA LYS A 40 4.38 -7.45 3.31
C LYS A 40 4.33 -8.95 3.01
N ASN A 41 4.74 -9.78 3.97
CA ASN A 41 4.93 -11.22 3.76
C ASN A 41 3.68 -12.05 4.01
N PHE A 42 2.68 -11.50 4.71
CA PHE A 42 1.39 -12.16 4.93
C PHE A 42 0.23 -11.31 4.40
N PRO A 43 0.17 -11.06 3.07
CA PRO A 43 -1.04 -10.52 2.47
C PRO A 43 -2.19 -11.51 2.65
N TYR A 44 -3.43 -11.05 2.43
CA TYR A 44 -4.61 -11.87 2.65
C TYR A 44 -4.48 -13.22 1.90
N PRO A 45 -5.00 -14.33 2.45
CA PRO A 45 -4.77 -15.63 1.85
C PRO A 45 -5.25 -15.63 0.40
N ARG A 46 -4.37 -15.94 -0.55
CA ARG A 46 -4.63 -15.89 -2.02
C ARG A 46 -5.93 -16.57 -2.45
N GLN A 47 -6.41 -17.54 -1.67
CA GLN A 47 -7.68 -18.22 -1.89
C GLN A 47 -8.88 -17.27 -1.82
N TYR A 48 -8.88 -16.28 -0.93
CA TYR A 48 -9.95 -15.28 -0.82
C TYR A 48 -9.97 -14.32 -2.00
N ALA A 49 -8.79 -13.80 -2.40
CA ALA A 49 -8.67 -12.94 -3.58
C ALA A 49 -9.10 -13.66 -4.87
N THR A 50 -8.67 -14.92 -5.03
CA THR A 50 -9.01 -15.73 -6.22
C THR A 50 -10.51 -16.04 -6.31
N LEU A 51 -11.15 -16.37 -5.18
CA LEU A 51 -12.60 -16.61 -5.16
C LEU A 51 -13.37 -15.34 -5.49
N ASN A 52 -12.99 -14.20 -4.90
CA ASN A 52 -13.63 -12.92 -5.19
C ASN A 52 -13.56 -12.57 -6.67
N LEU A 53 -12.39 -12.78 -7.30
CA LEU A 53 -12.21 -12.61 -8.75
C LEU A 53 -13.15 -13.48 -9.58
N TYR A 54 -13.31 -14.75 -9.21
CA TYR A 54 -14.27 -15.61 -9.91
C TYR A 54 -15.72 -15.15 -9.71
N PHE A 55 -16.09 -14.71 -8.50
CA PHE A 55 -17.43 -14.18 -8.25
C PHE A 55 -17.73 -12.94 -9.09
N ILE A 56 -16.82 -11.97 -9.13
CA ILE A 56 -16.99 -10.73 -9.90
C ILE A 56 -17.08 -11.05 -11.39
N ARG A 57 -16.21 -11.91 -11.93
CA ARG A 57 -16.27 -12.32 -13.34
C ARG A 57 -17.59 -13.00 -13.71
N ILE A 58 -18.06 -13.94 -12.90
CA ILE A 58 -19.35 -14.61 -13.13
C ILE A 58 -20.48 -13.59 -13.06
N PHE A 59 -20.47 -12.73 -12.04
CA PHE A 59 -21.48 -11.70 -11.85
C PHE A 59 -21.56 -10.75 -13.06
N THR A 60 -20.43 -10.21 -13.50
CA THR A 60 -20.32 -9.33 -14.66
C THR A 60 -20.85 -9.97 -15.95
N ILE A 61 -20.66 -11.28 -16.15
CA ILE A 61 -21.20 -12.01 -17.31
C ILE A 61 -22.73 -12.18 -17.20
N LEU A 62 -23.25 -12.36 -15.98
CA LEU A 62 -24.68 -12.59 -15.74
C LEU A 62 -25.51 -11.30 -15.74
N VAL A 63 -24.93 -10.16 -15.35
CA VAL A 63 -25.62 -8.85 -15.30
C VAL A 63 -26.35 -8.51 -16.60
N PRO A 64 -25.73 -8.59 -17.80
CA PRO A 64 -26.43 -8.33 -19.06
C PRO A 64 -27.65 -9.22 -19.29
N LEU A 65 -27.55 -10.51 -18.93
CA LEU A 65 -28.63 -11.47 -19.09
C LEU A 65 -29.81 -11.19 -18.15
N GLY A 66 -29.51 -10.71 -16.94
CA GLY A 66 -30.52 -10.28 -15.97
C GLY A 66 -31.23 -8.99 -16.39
N MET A 67 -30.47 -8.02 -16.92
CA MET A 67 -31.00 -6.72 -17.33
C MET A 67 -31.90 -6.79 -18.57
N LEU A 68 -31.62 -7.71 -19.51
CA LEU A 68 -32.39 -7.90 -20.75
C LEU A 68 -33.90 -7.96 -20.51
N LYS A 69 -34.35 -8.80 -19.56
CA LYS A 69 -35.79 -8.98 -19.27
C LYS A 69 -36.42 -7.78 -18.56
N GLU A 70 -35.66 -7.05 -17.77
CA GLU A 70 -36.19 -5.88 -17.04
C GLU A 70 -36.38 -4.70 -17.99
N PHE A 71 -35.42 -4.44 -18.88
CA PHE A 71 -35.57 -3.39 -19.88
C PHE A 71 -36.63 -3.71 -20.94
N ASP A 72 -36.85 -4.99 -21.26
CA ASP A 72 -37.93 -5.45 -22.14
C ASP A 72 -39.33 -5.14 -21.56
N LYS A 73 -39.52 -5.33 -20.24
CA LYS A 73 -40.79 -5.00 -19.57
C LYS A 73 -41.11 -3.51 -19.52
N LEU A 74 -40.10 -2.64 -19.55
CA LEU A 74 -40.29 -1.19 -19.40
C LEU A 74 -40.83 -0.52 -20.68
N GLY A 75 -40.70 -1.15 -21.85
CA GLY A 75 -41.26 -0.65 -23.10
C GLY A 75 -40.48 -1.03 -24.35
N ASP A 76 -41.16 -0.97 -25.49
CA ASP A 76 -40.56 -1.27 -26.79
C ASP A 76 -39.35 -0.36 -27.05
N HIS A 77 -38.25 -0.95 -27.54
CA HIS A 77 -36.94 -0.34 -27.78
C HIS A 77 -36.05 -0.02 -26.57
N LEU A 78 -36.54 -0.12 -25.32
CA LEU A 78 -35.70 0.11 -24.14
C LEU A 78 -34.70 -1.03 -23.88
N ILE A 79 -34.90 -2.19 -24.53
CA ILE A 79 -33.95 -3.31 -24.54
C ILE A 79 -32.52 -2.84 -24.90
N TRP A 80 -32.39 -1.85 -25.80
CA TRP A 80 -31.09 -1.32 -26.20
C TRP A 80 -30.35 -0.59 -25.07
N LEU A 81 -31.05 -0.09 -24.04
CA LEU A 81 -30.43 0.48 -22.84
C LEU A 81 -29.75 -0.57 -21.97
N SER A 82 -30.07 -1.86 -22.15
CA SER A 82 -29.37 -2.94 -21.44
C SER A 82 -27.87 -2.94 -21.74
N ILE A 83 -27.45 -2.57 -22.95
CA ILE A 83 -26.04 -2.55 -23.37
C ILE A 83 -25.23 -1.51 -22.57
N PRO A 84 -25.54 -0.19 -22.62
CA PRO A 84 -24.78 0.82 -21.87
C PRO A 84 -24.88 0.62 -20.36
N PHE A 85 -26.02 0.18 -19.82
CA PHE A 85 -26.16 -0.08 -18.39
C PHE A 85 -25.34 -1.28 -17.92
N SER A 86 -25.31 -2.36 -18.71
CA SER A 86 -24.49 -3.53 -18.38
C SER A 86 -23.00 -3.21 -18.49
N ALA A 87 -22.61 -2.42 -19.49
CA ALA A 87 -21.22 -1.95 -19.63
C ALA A 87 -20.80 -1.07 -18.45
N LEU A 88 -21.67 -0.15 -18.01
CA LEU A 88 -21.42 0.69 -16.85
C LEU A 88 -21.31 -0.15 -15.56
N SER A 89 -22.23 -1.08 -15.35
CA SER A 89 -22.20 -1.98 -14.19
C SER A 89 -20.92 -2.82 -14.18
N THR A 90 -20.57 -3.42 -15.32
CA THR A 90 -19.31 -4.15 -15.51
C THR A 90 -18.11 -3.29 -15.12
N TRP A 91 -18.05 -2.06 -15.63
CA TRP A 91 -16.95 -1.15 -15.33
C TRP A 91 -16.86 -0.83 -13.83
N ILE A 92 -17.99 -0.59 -13.14
CA ILE A 92 -18.02 -0.34 -11.70
C ILE A 92 -17.45 -1.54 -10.92
N PHE A 93 -17.97 -2.75 -11.16
CA PHE A 93 -17.55 -3.94 -10.40
C PHE A 93 -16.09 -4.31 -10.66
N THR A 94 -15.64 -4.27 -11.92
CA THR A 94 -14.23 -4.54 -12.25
C THR A 94 -13.30 -3.46 -11.71
N THR A 95 -13.71 -2.19 -11.67
CA THR A 95 -12.90 -1.12 -11.08
C THR A 95 -12.80 -1.29 -9.57
N MET A 96 -13.90 -1.60 -8.89
CA MET A 96 -13.91 -1.86 -7.45
C MET A 96 -12.98 -3.01 -7.08
N GLU A 97 -12.97 -4.08 -7.88
CA GLU A 97 -12.06 -5.20 -7.71
C GLU A 97 -10.59 -4.78 -7.77
N LYS A 98 -10.20 -4.07 -8.85
CA LYS A 98 -8.83 -3.61 -9.06
C LYS A 98 -8.33 -2.67 -7.96
N ILE A 99 -9.21 -1.80 -7.45
CA ILE A 99 -8.90 -0.92 -6.33
C ILE A 99 -8.63 -1.74 -5.06
N GLY A 100 -9.45 -2.78 -4.83
CA GLY A 100 -9.25 -3.70 -3.71
C GLY A 100 -7.90 -4.40 -3.78
N GLU A 101 -7.55 -4.97 -4.94
CA GLU A 101 -6.26 -5.63 -5.18
C GLU A 101 -5.08 -4.68 -4.94
N SER A 102 -5.14 -3.45 -5.48
CA SER A 102 -4.08 -2.46 -5.29
C SER A 102 -3.93 -1.99 -3.84
N THR A 103 -5.00 -2.06 -3.03
CA THR A 103 -4.95 -1.62 -1.62
C THR A 103 -4.44 -2.72 -0.69
N GLU A 104 -4.49 -3.98 -1.14
CA GLU A 104 -4.10 -5.15 -0.34
C GLU A 104 -2.58 -5.26 -0.15
N SER A 105 -1.80 -4.74 -1.10
CA SER A 105 -0.33 -4.86 -1.13
C SER A 105 0.35 -3.48 -1.24
N PRO A 106 0.49 -2.72 -0.14
CA PRO A 106 0.89 -1.30 -0.18
C PRO A 106 2.40 -1.07 -0.39
N PHE A 107 3.21 -2.11 -0.62
CA PHE A 107 4.68 -2.06 -0.62
C PHE A 107 5.31 -2.76 -1.85
N GLU A 108 4.59 -2.82 -2.97
CA GLU A 108 5.02 -3.47 -4.22
C GLU A 108 5.70 -2.49 -5.19
N GLY A 109 5.65 -1.18 -4.92
CA GLY A 109 6.25 -0.14 -5.74
C GLY A 109 5.36 0.33 -6.89
N SER A 110 4.05 0.11 -6.80
CA SER A 110 3.05 0.68 -7.69
C SER A 110 2.86 2.18 -7.43
N ALA A 111 2.28 2.90 -8.40
CA ALA A 111 1.97 4.33 -8.28
C ALA A 111 1.00 4.68 -7.13
N ASN A 112 0.22 3.70 -6.67
CA ASN A 112 -0.74 3.87 -5.58
C ASN A 112 -0.19 3.39 -4.23
N ASP A 113 1.05 2.90 -4.20
CA ASP A 113 1.67 2.33 -3.01
C ASP A 113 2.26 3.42 -2.11
N VAL A 114 2.68 3.02 -0.92
CA VAL A 114 3.38 3.93 -0.01
C VAL A 114 4.74 4.30 -0.61
N PRO A 115 5.08 5.60 -0.72
CA PRO A 115 6.32 6.05 -1.34
C PRO A 115 7.51 5.90 -0.38
N ILE A 116 7.95 4.65 -0.17
CA ILE A 116 9.01 4.31 0.78
C ILE A 116 10.32 5.02 0.44
N THR A 117 10.63 5.24 -0.84
CA THR A 117 11.84 5.94 -1.27
C THR A 117 11.78 7.40 -0.85
N ALA A 118 10.65 8.06 -1.05
CA ALA A 118 10.45 9.44 -0.64
C ALA A 118 10.50 9.61 0.88
N ILE A 119 9.84 8.72 1.64
CA ILE A 119 9.92 8.72 3.11
C ILE A 119 11.37 8.53 3.56
N SER A 120 12.10 7.60 2.94
CA SER A 120 13.51 7.35 3.24
C SER A 120 14.39 8.56 2.91
N ARG A 121 14.13 9.28 1.81
CA ARG A 121 14.81 10.53 1.46
C ARG A 121 14.53 11.62 2.50
N THR A 122 13.31 11.72 3.02
CA THR A 122 12.99 12.68 4.09
C THR A 122 13.77 12.35 5.37
N ILE A 123 13.79 11.08 5.79
CA ILE A 123 14.59 10.66 6.96
C ILE A 123 16.08 10.94 6.77
N GLU A 124 16.61 10.71 5.56
CA GLU A 124 18.00 11.03 5.21
C GLU A 124 18.29 12.53 5.36
N ILE A 125 17.40 13.38 4.84
CA ILE A 125 17.51 14.85 4.95
C ILE A 125 17.50 15.27 6.42
N ASP A 126 16.51 14.82 7.19
CA ASP A 126 16.34 15.18 8.61
C ASP A 126 17.59 14.81 9.42
N LEU A 127 18.16 13.62 9.19
CA LEU A 127 19.39 13.19 9.87
C LEU A 127 20.60 14.06 9.49
N LEU A 128 20.76 14.38 8.20
CA LEU A 128 21.88 15.22 7.73
C LEU A 128 21.78 16.65 8.27
N GLU A 129 20.56 17.20 8.37
CA GLU A 129 20.30 18.50 9.00
C GLU A 129 20.65 18.48 10.50
N MET A 130 20.24 17.45 11.23
CA MET A 130 20.60 17.28 12.64
C MET A 130 22.12 17.23 12.86
N PHE A 131 22.87 16.65 11.90
CA PHE A 131 24.33 16.60 11.93
C PHE A 131 25.03 17.85 11.36
N ASN A 132 24.27 18.90 10.99
CA ASN A 132 24.79 20.12 10.36
C ASN A 132 25.67 19.85 9.12
N GLN A 133 25.31 18.83 8.34
CA GLN A 133 26.04 18.48 7.12
C GLN A 133 25.74 19.49 6.00
N SER A 134 26.74 19.84 5.20
CA SER A 134 26.59 20.83 4.13
C SER A 134 26.01 20.25 2.84
N ASN A 135 26.14 18.92 2.64
CA ASN A 135 25.72 18.23 1.44
C ASN A 135 24.41 17.46 1.69
N ILE A 136 23.30 18.19 1.73
CA ILE A 136 21.96 17.63 1.96
C ILE A 136 21.33 17.32 0.59
N PRO A 137 20.87 16.08 0.35
CA PRO A 137 20.20 15.74 -0.89
C PRO A 137 18.85 16.47 -0.99
N ALA A 138 18.44 16.85 -2.19
CA ALA A 138 17.12 17.46 -2.37
C ALA A 138 15.99 16.44 -2.09
N PRO A 139 14.82 16.90 -1.61
CA PRO A 139 13.61 16.09 -1.56
C PRO A 139 13.28 15.51 -2.93
N LEU A 140 12.79 14.27 -2.97
CA LEU A 140 12.31 13.68 -4.20
C LEU A 140 11.11 14.48 -4.70
N LYS A 141 11.13 14.84 -5.98
CA LYS A 141 10.02 15.50 -6.65
C LYS A 141 9.08 14.44 -7.20
N SER A 142 7.79 14.76 -7.22
CA SER A 142 6.83 13.91 -7.92
C SER A 142 7.13 13.89 -9.42
N GLU A 143 7.18 12.70 -10.00
CA GLU A 143 7.17 12.52 -11.45
C GLU A 143 5.75 12.15 -11.86
N ASN A 144 5.13 12.90 -12.78
CA ASN A 144 3.75 12.67 -13.23
C ASN A 144 2.70 12.63 -12.11
N ASN A 145 2.82 13.51 -11.11
CA ASN A 145 1.98 13.56 -9.89
C ASN A 145 2.08 12.34 -8.98
N ILE A 146 3.05 11.46 -9.20
CA ILE A 146 3.29 10.27 -8.38
C ILE A 146 4.62 10.49 -7.63
N LEU A 147 4.58 10.30 -6.32
CA LEU A 147 5.78 10.26 -5.48
C LEU A 147 6.17 8.79 -5.37
N ILE A 148 7.42 8.44 -5.71
CA ILE A 148 7.94 7.07 -5.64
C ILE A 148 9.08 7.03 -4.61
#